data_AF-A0A957U287-F1
#
_entry.id   AF-A0A957U287-F1
#
_cell.length_a   1.000
_cell.length_b   1.000
_cell.length_c   1.000
_cell.angle_alpha   90.00
_cell.angle_beta   90.00
_cell.angle_gamma   90.00
#
_symmetry.space_group_name_H-M   'P 1'
#
loop_
_entity.id
_entity.type
_entity.pdbx_description
1 polymer ?
#
loop_
_entity_poly.entity_id
_entity_poly.type
_entity_poly.pdbx_seq_one_letter_code
_entity_poly.pdbx_strand_id
1 'polypeptide(L)'
;MPATRNLARFLRPYRLWAVLAPLMMLLEVTMDLMQPRLIQHMIDEGIANNDLQLVLRTGGLMFGLAIIGLIGGVACGVFAVLAGQGFGADLRRALFRHVQSLSFGNLDELETGKVITRLTNDVIQVQELVMMLLRIMVRAPLLLVGSLIMAVLTSPQLALLFLVLIPIVLVFIFWIINRTFPLFGAVQAKLDTINTVMQENLAGVRLVKAFVRSDHEIARFGVANDDWMIHNLAAVRTVAVTMPFMMFVLNLGVVATLWFGGVQVSQGTLQVGQIVAFTNYLMQTLMALMMVSMLVMRISRAEASAVR
;
A
#
# COMPACT_ATOMS: atom_id res chain seq x y z
N MET A 1 -14.91 12.80 -10.27
CA MET A 1 -15.68 11.77 -9.54
C MET A 1 -16.96 12.35 -8.90
N PRO A 2 -18.12 12.34 -9.57
CA PRO A 2 -19.40 12.74 -8.96
C PRO A 2 -19.92 11.73 -7.92
N ALA A 3 -19.58 10.44 -8.05
CA ALA A 3 -19.98 9.38 -7.11
C ALA A 3 -19.30 9.49 -5.73
N THR A 4 -18.01 9.84 -5.67
CA THR A 4 -17.28 10.02 -4.39
C THR A 4 -17.79 11.23 -3.60
N ARG A 5 -18.33 12.25 -4.28
CA ARG A 5 -18.90 13.45 -3.64
C ARG A 5 -20.20 13.15 -2.88
N ASN A 6 -20.99 12.19 -3.37
CA ASN A 6 -22.20 11.74 -2.68
C ASN A 6 -21.87 10.80 -1.51
N LEU A 7 -20.86 9.94 -1.66
CA LEU A 7 -20.37 9.08 -0.57
C LEU A 7 -19.73 9.92 0.56
N ALA A 8 -19.00 10.98 0.23
CA ALA A 8 -18.45 11.92 1.21
C ALA A 8 -19.50 12.59 2.10
N ARG A 9 -20.80 12.53 1.74
CA ARG A 9 -21.90 12.98 2.60
C ARG A 9 -22.04 12.11 3.86
N PHE A 10 -21.82 10.80 3.75
CA PHE A 10 -21.85 9.86 4.89
C PHE A 10 -20.63 10.00 5.81
N LEU A 11 -19.56 10.64 5.33
CA LEU A 11 -18.40 10.97 6.15
C LEU A 11 -18.60 12.29 6.94
N ARG A 12 -19.65 13.08 6.65
CA ARG A 12 -19.89 14.37 7.30
C ARG A 12 -20.11 14.30 8.82
N PRO A 13 -20.87 13.34 9.36
CA PRO A 13 -21.06 13.21 10.82
C PRO A 13 -19.75 12.87 11.54
N TYR A 14 -18.82 12.20 10.85
CA TYR A 14 -17.55 11.71 11.40
C TYR A 14 -16.35 12.57 11.01
N ARG A 15 -16.56 13.83 10.58
CA ARG A 15 -15.51 14.76 10.15
C ARG A 15 -14.42 14.97 11.19
N LEU A 16 -14.80 15.03 12.47
CA LEU A 16 -13.84 15.22 13.55
C LEU A 16 -12.82 14.07 13.57
N TRP A 17 -13.29 12.83 13.54
CA TRP A 17 -12.45 11.63 13.51
C TRP A 17 -11.65 11.50 12.21
N ALA A 18 -12.27 11.86 11.08
CA ALA A 18 -11.62 11.85 9.77
C ALA A 18 -10.50 12.90 9.63
N VAL A 19 -10.54 13.99 10.38
CA VAL A 19 -9.45 15.00 10.43
C VAL A 19 -8.44 14.66 11.51
N LEU A 20 -8.88 14.10 12.64
CA LEU A 20 -8.00 13.75 13.75
C LEU A 20 -7.08 12.57 13.42
N ALA A 21 -7.55 11.57 12.67
CA ALA A 21 -6.75 10.43 12.22
C ALA A 21 -5.48 10.85 11.44
N PRO A 22 -5.56 11.62 10.34
CA PRO A 22 -4.37 12.05 9.59
C PRO A 22 -3.47 12.99 10.40
N LEU A 23 -4.01 13.77 11.34
CA LEU A 23 -3.21 14.63 12.22
C LEU A 23 -2.38 13.78 13.20
N MET A 24 -2.97 12.74 13.79
CA MET A 24 -2.23 11.77 14.60
C MET A 24 -1.21 10.98 13.77
N MET A 25 -1.52 10.71 12.49
CA MET A 25 -0.56 10.10 11.56
C MET A 25 0.64 11.00 11.30
N LEU A 26 0.42 12.31 11.16
CA LEU A 26 1.50 13.28 11.00
C LEU A 26 2.39 13.27 12.23
N LEU A 27 1.80 13.23 13.43
CA LEU A 27 2.55 13.10 14.67
C LEU A 27 3.42 11.83 14.67
N GLU A 28 2.85 10.65 14.40
CA GLU A 28 3.60 9.39 14.28
C GLU A 28 4.79 9.52 13.32
N VAL A 29 4.53 10.00 12.10
CA VAL A 29 5.57 10.14 11.06
C VAL A 29 6.66 11.13 11.47
N THR A 30 6.32 12.24 12.12
CA THR A 30 7.32 13.19 12.60
C THR A 30 8.20 12.57 13.69
N MET A 31 7.64 11.79 14.61
CA MET A 31 8.42 11.09 15.65
C MET A 31 9.33 10.02 15.02
N ASP A 32 8.82 9.25 14.05
CA ASP A 32 9.61 8.25 13.31
C ASP A 32 10.80 8.90 12.57
N LEU A 33 10.58 10.06 11.95
CA LEU A 33 11.63 10.81 11.23
C LEU A 33 12.64 11.48 12.16
N MET A 34 12.30 11.70 13.43
CA MET A 34 13.24 12.21 14.42
C MET A 34 14.22 11.13 14.92
N GLN A 35 13.85 9.84 14.85
CA GLN A 35 14.69 8.75 15.36
C GLN A 35 16.10 8.72 14.73
N PRO A 36 16.28 8.75 13.39
CA PRO A 36 17.61 8.71 12.80
C PRO A 36 18.46 9.94 13.17
N ARG A 37 17.84 11.11 13.34
CA ARG A 37 18.54 12.33 13.76
C ARG A 37 19.04 12.26 15.21
N LEU A 38 18.29 11.60 16.09
CA LEU A 38 18.76 11.35 17.45
C LEU A 38 19.89 10.32 17.48
N ILE A 39 19.85 9.30 16.60
CA ILE A 39 20.97 8.38 16.42
C ILE A 39 22.23 9.14 15.97
N GLN A 40 22.10 10.06 15.01
CA GLN A 40 23.20 10.93 14.60
C GLN A 40 23.78 11.69 15.79
N HIS A 41 22.95 12.43 16.54
CA HIS A 41 23.39 13.23 17.68
C HIS A 41 24.04 12.36 18.78
N MET A 42 23.51 11.17 19.03
CA MET A 42 24.06 10.22 19.99
C MET A 42 25.48 9.75 19.58
N ILE A 43 25.71 9.51 18.29
CA ILE A 43 27.02 9.07 17.78
C ILE A 43 28.00 10.24 17.75
N ASP A 44 27.58 11.36 17.17
CA ASP A 44 28.46 12.48 16.84
C ASP A 44 28.82 13.35 18.05
N GLU A 45 27.90 13.52 19.00
CA GLU A 45 28.14 14.34 20.19
C GLU A 45 28.30 13.52 21.47
N GLY A 46 27.70 12.33 21.54
CA GLY A 46 27.78 11.47 22.72
C GLY A 46 29.01 10.56 22.66
N ILE A 47 29.00 9.62 21.72
CA ILE A 47 30.04 8.59 21.61
C ILE A 47 31.39 9.22 21.24
N ALA A 48 31.42 10.15 20.29
CA ALA A 48 32.67 10.79 19.88
C ALA A 48 33.35 11.59 21.02
N ASN A 49 32.57 12.18 21.93
CA ASN A 49 33.08 12.93 23.08
C ASN A 49 33.19 12.10 24.37
N ASN A 50 32.88 10.79 24.32
CA ASN A 50 32.78 9.90 25.49
C ASN A 50 31.80 10.40 26.59
N ASP A 51 30.78 11.18 26.22
CA ASP A 51 29.77 11.67 27.17
C ASP A 51 28.62 10.65 27.29
N LEU A 52 28.78 9.74 28.25
CA LEU A 52 27.79 8.70 28.55
C LEU A 52 26.46 9.28 29.07
N GLN A 53 26.49 10.48 29.66
CA GLN A 53 25.28 11.16 30.13
C GLN A 53 24.45 11.68 28.96
N LEU A 54 25.09 12.22 27.91
CA LEU A 54 24.42 12.64 26.68
C LEU A 54 23.82 11.44 25.94
N VAL A 55 24.53 10.32 25.88
CA VAL A 55 24.00 9.06 25.29
C VAL A 55 22.75 8.59 26.03
N LEU A 56 22.78 8.53 27.37
CA LEU A 56 21.63 8.10 28.17
C LEU A 56 20.43 9.06 28.04
N ARG A 57 20.66 10.38 28.02
CA ARG A 57 19.60 11.37 27.81
C ARG A 57 18.99 11.23 26.41
N THR A 58 19.82 11.09 25.39
CA THR A 58 19.36 10.93 24.01
C THR A 58 18.61 9.62 23.81
N GLY A 59 19.07 8.52 24.40
CA GLY A 59 18.35 7.25 24.41
C GLY A 59 17.00 7.34 25.13
N GLY A 60 16.95 8.05 26.27
CA GLY A 60 15.70 8.34 26.97
C GLY A 60 14.72 9.17 26.13
N LEU A 61 15.22 10.17 25.41
CA LEU A 61 14.43 10.96 24.45
C LEU A 61 13.93 10.08 23.28
N MET A 62 14.78 9.24 22.70
CA MET A 62 14.37 8.30 21.63
C MET A 62 13.23 7.38 22.09
N PHE A 63 13.33 6.86 23.31
CA PHE A 63 12.29 6.01 23.90
C PHE A 63 10.98 6.79 24.14
N GLY A 64 11.09 8.01 24.67
CA GLY A 64 9.94 8.90 24.84
C GLY A 64 9.23 9.23 23.53
N LEU A 65 9.99 9.59 22.48
CA LEU A 65 9.43 9.84 21.15
C LEU A 65 8.83 8.58 20.52
N ALA A 66 9.42 7.40 20.75
CA ALA A 66 8.85 6.13 20.29
C ALA A 66 7.48 5.85 20.95
N ILE A 67 7.33 6.13 22.25
CA ILE A 67 6.04 6.01 22.94
C ILE A 67 5.04 7.02 22.37
N ILE A 68 5.44 8.27 22.16
CA ILE A 68 4.56 9.30 21.57
C ILE A 68 4.14 8.90 20.15
N GLY A 69 5.06 8.38 19.35
CA GLY A 69 4.78 7.84 18.02
C GLY A 69 3.81 6.66 18.07
N LEU A 70 3.99 5.73 19.01
CA LEU A 70 3.07 4.61 19.24
C LEU A 70 1.67 5.10 19.60
N ILE A 71 1.56 6.07 20.52
CA ILE A 71 0.27 6.67 20.90
C ILE A 71 -0.38 7.33 19.69
N GLY A 72 0.38 8.08 18.89
CA GLY A 72 -0.08 8.68 17.63
C GLY A 72 -0.60 7.65 16.63
N GLY A 73 0.14 6.56 16.41
CA GLY A 73 -0.26 5.51 15.47
C GLY A 73 -1.47 4.71 15.93
N VAL A 74 -1.55 4.39 17.23
CA VAL A 74 -2.73 3.73 17.83
C VAL A 74 -3.94 4.65 17.77
N ALA A 75 -3.79 5.94 18.14
CA ALA A 75 -4.87 6.92 18.07
C ALA A 75 -5.37 7.12 16.63
N CYS A 76 -4.45 7.21 15.66
CA CYS A 76 -4.78 7.24 14.23
C CYS A 76 -5.60 5.99 13.84
N GLY A 77 -5.15 4.80 14.25
CA GLY A 77 -5.87 3.54 14.02
C GLY A 77 -7.29 3.55 14.60
N VAL A 78 -7.44 3.99 15.85
CA VAL A 78 -8.74 4.08 16.53
C VAL A 78 -9.67 5.07 15.81
N PHE A 79 -9.19 6.27 15.49
CA PHE A 79 -10.00 7.28 14.81
C PHE A 79 -10.37 6.87 13.38
N ALA A 80 -9.46 6.23 12.65
CA ALA A 80 -9.73 5.69 11.32
C ALA A 80 -10.78 4.56 11.38
N VAL A 81 -10.73 3.69 12.39
CA VAL A 81 -11.73 2.64 12.60
C VAL A 81 -13.09 3.24 12.97
N LEU A 82 -13.14 4.19 13.90
CA LEU A 82 -14.39 4.87 14.29
C LEU A 82 -15.03 5.59 13.09
N ALA A 83 -14.24 6.32 12.30
CA ALA A 83 -14.72 6.98 11.10
C ALA A 83 -15.18 5.98 10.02
N GLY A 84 -14.39 4.93 9.75
CA GLY A 84 -14.70 3.93 8.74
C GLY A 84 -15.90 3.06 9.09
N GLN A 85 -16.00 2.58 10.33
CA GLN A 85 -17.13 1.77 10.80
C GLN A 85 -18.42 2.61 10.87
N GLY A 86 -18.34 3.85 11.37
CA GLY A 86 -19.49 4.76 11.39
C GLY A 86 -20.02 5.07 9.99
N PHE A 87 -19.11 5.38 9.07
CA PHE A 87 -19.43 5.54 7.65
C PHE A 87 -20.08 4.27 7.05
N GLY A 88 -19.50 3.09 7.29
CA GLY A 88 -20.02 1.82 6.78
C GLY A 88 -21.41 1.48 7.33
N ALA A 89 -21.66 1.76 8.61
CA ALA A 89 -22.95 1.55 9.25
C ALA A 89 -24.04 2.46 8.64
N ASP A 90 -23.76 3.75 8.47
CA ASP A 90 -24.70 4.70 7.88
C ASP A 90 -24.96 4.40 6.40
N LEU A 91 -23.92 4.05 5.64
CA LEU A 91 -24.03 3.64 4.25
C LEU A 91 -24.90 2.38 4.11
N ARG A 92 -24.63 1.34 4.92
CA ARG A 92 -25.42 0.11 4.92
C ARG A 92 -26.87 0.38 5.29
N ARG A 93 -27.12 1.24 6.29
CA ARG A 93 -28.48 1.61 6.72
C ARG A 93 -29.23 2.38 5.63
N ALA A 94 -28.56 3.28 4.90
CA ALA A 94 -29.16 4.00 3.79
C ALA A 94 -29.49 3.07 2.62
N LEU A 95 -28.56 2.20 2.24
CA LEU A 95 -28.78 1.20 1.19
C LEU A 95 -29.90 0.23 1.56
N PHE A 96 -29.93 -0.26 2.79
CA PHE A 96 -30.97 -1.19 3.26
C PHE A 96 -32.37 -0.54 3.28
N ARG A 97 -32.48 0.74 3.67
CA ARG A 97 -33.75 1.48 3.56
C ARG A 97 -34.18 1.70 2.12
N HIS A 98 -33.23 1.99 1.23
CA HIS A 98 -33.53 2.16 -0.18
C HIS A 98 -34.03 0.86 -0.82
N VAL A 99 -33.36 -0.27 -0.54
CA VAL A 99 -33.78 -1.60 -1.01
C VAL A 99 -35.20 -1.94 -0.55
N GLN A 100 -35.55 -1.64 0.71
CA GLN A 100 -36.92 -1.84 1.22
C GLN A 100 -37.97 -0.93 0.57
N SER A 101 -37.58 0.19 -0.03
CA SER A 101 -38.49 1.10 -0.74
C SER A 101 -38.70 0.74 -2.21
N LEU A 102 -37.95 -0.23 -2.73
CA LEU A 102 -38.09 -0.69 -4.11
C LEU A 102 -39.34 -1.55 -4.26
N SER A 103 -40.01 -1.42 -5.40
CA SER A 103 -41.09 -2.34 -5.79
C SER A 103 -40.52 -3.71 -6.14
N PHE A 104 -41.36 -4.74 -6.11
CA PHE A 104 -40.97 -6.08 -6.56
C PHE A 104 -40.46 -6.08 -8.01
N GLY A 105 -41.02 -5.27 -8.90
CA GLY A 105 -40.52 -5.13 -10.28
C GLY A 105 -39.10 -4.55 -10.36
N ASN A 106 -38.76 -3.60 -9.50
CA ASN A 106 -37.39 -3.05 -9.45
C ASN A 106 -36.39 -4.05 -8.85
N LEU A 107 -36.84 -4.94 -7.95
CA LEU A 107 -36.03 -6.02 -7.38
C LEU A 107 -35.84 -7.16 -8.39
N ASP A 108 -36.82 -7.42 -9.24
CA ASP A 108 -36.68 -8.40 -10.33
C ASP A 108 -35.70 -7.91 -11.40
N GLU A 109 -35.64 -6.60 -11.67
CA GLU A 109 -34.59 -6.01 -12.51
C GLU A 109 -33.20 -6.04 -11.84
N LEU A 110 -33.14 -5.76 -10.55
CA LEU A 110 -31.91 -5.81 -9.75
C LEU A 110 -31.78 -7.19 -9.10
N GLU A 111 -31.43 -8.22 -9.89
CA GLU A 111 -31.18 -9.60 -9.44
C GLU A 111 -30.82 -9.69 -7.93
N THR A 112 -31.64 -10.37 -7.13
CA THR A 112 -31.54 -10.39 -5.66
C THR A 112 -30.13 -10.68 -5.14
N GLY A 113 -29.34 -11.52 -5.84
CA GLY A 113 -27.94 -11.80 -5.49
C GLY A 113 -27.00 -10.60 -5.61
N LYS A 114 -27.22 -9.71 -6.59
CA LYS A 114 -26.47 -8.45 -6.74
C LYS A 114 -26.80 -7.46 -5.61
N VAL A 115 -28.04 -7.46 -5.12
CA VAL A 115 -28.44 -6.63 -3.98
C VAL A 115 -27.75 -7.07 -2.69
N ILE A 116 -27.65 -8.39 -2.46
CA ILE A 116 -26.94 -8.94 -1.30
C ILE A 116 -25.46 -8.55 -1.32
N THR A 117 -24.77 -8.77 -2.45
CA THR A 117 -23.34 -8.44 -2.59
C THR A 117 -23.07 -6.94 -2.44
N ARG A 118 -23.96 -6.08 -2.95
CA ARG A 118 -23.89 -4.62 -2.75
C ARG A 118 -24.07 -4.20 -1.29
N LEU A 119 -24.91 -4.88 -0.52
CA LEU A 119 -25.14 -4.59 0.91
C LEU A 119 -24.03 -5.12 1.83
N THR A 120 -23.29 -6.13 1.39
CA THR A 120 -22.23 -6.80 2.16
C THR A 120 -20.84 -6.39 1.67
N ASN A 121 -20.37 -7.00 0.59
CA ASN A 121 -19.00 -6.90 0.08
C ASN A 121 -18.66 -5.47 -0.34
N ASP A 122 -19.53 -4.81 -1.10
CA ASP A 122 -19.22 -3.46 -1.61
C ASP A 122 -19.15 -2.45 -0.46
N VAL A 123 -20.04 -2.56 0.54
CA VAL A 123 -19.96 -1.70 1.73
C VAL A 123 -18.66 -1.92 2.49
N ILE A 124 -18.23 -3.19 2.66
CA ILE A 124 -16.95 -3.51 3.32
C ILE A 124 -15.78 -2.93 2.53
N GLN A 125 -15.75 -3.06 1.20
CA GLN A 125 -14.69 -2.50 0.37
C GLN A 125 -14.61 -0.98 0.47
N VAL A 126 -15.74 -0.27 0.41
CA VAL A 126 -15.74 1.20 0.55
C VAL A 126 -15.32 1.61 1.96
N GLN A 127 -15.72 0.85 2.98
CA GLN A 127 -15.30 1.06 4.37
C GLN A 127 -13.78 0.89 4.53
N GLU A 128 -13.19 -0.19 3.99
CA GLU A 128 -11.75 -0.41 4.00
C GLU A 128 -11.00 0.67 3.23
N LEU A 129 -11.56 1.16 2.12
CA LEU A 129 -11.02 2.27 1.35
C LEU A 129 -10.96 3.54 2.19
N VAL A 130 -12.01 3.87 2.96
CA VAL A 130 -11.99 5.01 3.89
C VAL A 130 -10.88 4.85 4.94
N MET A 131 -10.75 3.67 5.54
CA MET A 131 -9.68 3.42 6.51
C MET A 131 -8.28 3.53 5.89
N MET A 132 -8.11 3.05 4.66
CA MET A 132 -6.86 3.14 3.91
C MET A 132 -6.50 4.59 3.57
N LEU A 133 -7.49 5.39 3.16
CA LEU A 133 -7.35 6.82 2.87
C LEU A 133 -6.89 7.62 4.09
N LEU A 134 -7.44 7.32 5.26
CA LEU A 134 -7.13 8.06 6.49
C LEU A 134 -5.75 7.72 7.07
N ARG A 135 -5.19 6.56 6.71
CA ARG A 135 -3.96 6.01 7.32
C ARG A 135 -2.80 5.87 6.35
N ILE A 136 -2.88 4.90 5.43
CA ILE A 136 -1.74 4.54 4.56
C ILE A 136 -1.52 5.62 3.48
N MET A 137 -2.59 6.17 2.93
CA MET A 137 -2.51 7.26 1.93
C MET A 137 -1.91 8.54 2.48
N VAL A 138 -2.00 8.77 3.79
CA VAL A 138 -1.42 9.93 4.47
C VAL A 138 0.02 9.62 4.88
N ARG A 139 0.27 8.43 5.44
CA ARG A 139 1.59 7.99 5.88
C ARG A 139 2.61 7.96 4.75
N ALA A 140 2.29 7.32 3.62
CA ALA A 140 3.28 7.04 2.60
C ALA A 140 3.86 8.32 1.96
N PRO A 141 3.05 9.32 1.55
CA PRO A 141 3.57 10.58 1.05
C PRO A 141 4.29 11.40 2.11
N LEU A 142 3.79 11.42 3.36
CA LEU A 142 4.45 12.14 4.46
C LEU A 142 5.83 11.56 4.76
N LEU A 143 5.95 10.23 4.82
CA LEU A 143 7.26 9.58 4.99
C LEU A 143 8.16 9.85 3.80
N LEU A 144 7.67 9.75 2.55
CA LEU A 144 8.47 9.98 1.36
C LEU A 144 9.05 11.40 1.33
N VAL A 145 8.19 12.41 1.51
CA VAL A 145 8.61 13.82 1.49
C VAL A 145 9.43 14.15 2.73
N GLY A 146 9.01 13.70 3.90
CA GLY A 146 9.70 13.98 5.16
C GLY A 146 11.09 13.34 5.24
N SER A 147 11.25 12.09 4.82
CA SER A 147 12.56 11.42 4.78
C SER A 147 13.49 12.06 3.75
N LEU A 148 12.99 12.46 2.59
CA LEU A 148 13.78 13.18 1.58
C LEU A 148 14.26 14.54 2.10
N ILE A 149 13.37 15.33 2.73
CA ILE A 149 13.72 16.62 3.35
C ILE A 149 14.78 16.41 4.42
N MET A 150 14.57 15.46 5.34
CA MET A 150 15.53 15.20 6.42
C MET A 150 16.88 14.72 5.88
N ALA A 151 16.91 13.90 4.83
CA ALA A 151 18.16 13.47 4.23
C ALA A 151 18.94 14.61 3.56
N VAL A 152 18.23 15.53 2.88
CA VAL A 152 18.84 16.75 2.32
C VAL A 152 19.38 17.66 3.42
N LEU A 153 18.65 17.81 4.53
CA LEU A 153 19.10 18.59 5.68
C LEU A 153 20.32 17.95 6.39
N THR A 154 20.43 16.63 6.41
CA THR A 154 21.60 15.92 6.99
C THR A 154 22.84 16.09 6.12
N SER A 155 22.74 15.89 4.80
CA SER A 155 23.85 16.11 3.87
C SER A 155 23.36 16.40 2.45
N PRO A 156 23.48 17.67 1.98
CA PRO A 156 23.11 18.03 0.61
C PRO A 156 23.97 17.31 -0.44
N GLN A 157 25.22 16.97 -0.12
CA GLN A 157 26.13 16.28 -1.04
C GLN A 157 25.72 14.82 -1.25
N LEU A 158 25.39 14.11 -0.17
CA LEU A 158 24.88 12.74 -0.27
C LEU A 158 23.47 12.70 -0.86
N ALA A 159 22.68 13.77 -0.73
CA ALA A 159 21.34 13.83 -1.29
C ALA A 159 21.30 13.69 -2.82
N LEU A 160 22.42 13.94 -3.53
CA LEU A 160 22.56 13.65 -4.96
C LEU A 160 22.32 12.17 -5.30
N LEU A 161 22.53 11.25 -4.35
CA LEU A 161 22.20 9.83 -4.52
C LEU A 161 20.70 9.62 -4.75
N PHE A 162 19.82 10.39 -4.12
CA PHE A 162 18.38 10.29 -4.35
C PHE A 162 18.00 10.69 -5.77
N LEU A 163 18.71 11.65 -6.36
CA LEU A 163 18.47 12.07 -7.75
C LEU A 163 18.74 10.94 -8.76
N VAL A 164 19.57 9.96 -8.40
CA VAL A 164 19.85 8.79 -9.23
C VAL A 164 18.96 7.60 -8.84
N LEU A 165 18.86 7.30 -7.54
CA LEU A 165 18.13 6.12 -7.05
C LEU A 165 16.62 6.23 -7.23
N ILE A 166 16.01 7.41 -7.00
CA ILE A 166 14.57 7.58 -7.14
C ILE A 166 14.13 7.36 -8.59
N PRO A 167 14.76 7.97 -9.62
CA PRO A 167 14.41 7.68 -11.01
C PRO A 167 14.60 6.22 -11.42
N ILE A 168 15.67 5.56 -10.96
CA ILE A 168 15.87 4.11 -11.22
C ILE A 168 14.68 3.30 -10.71
N VAL A 169 14.26 3.55 -9.48
CA VAL A 169 13.11 2.86 -8.87
C VAL A 169 11.81 3.21 -9.59
N LEU A 170 11.57 4.49 -9.91
CA LEU A 170 10.38 4.92 -10.63
C LEU A 170 10.29 4.29 -12.03
N VAL A 171 11.39 4.25 -12.79
CA VAL A 171 11.44 3.61 -14.11
C VAL A 171 11.15 2.12 -14.00
N PHE A 172 11.74 1.44 -13.02
CA PHE A 172 11.48 0.02 -12.78
C PHE A 172 10.01 -0.23 -12.41
N ILE A 173 9.44 0.60 -11.54
CA ILE A 173 8.03 0.51 -11.16
C ILE A 173 7.13 0.78 -12.39
N PHE A 174 7.45 1.77 -13.20
CA PHE A 174 6.68 2.04 -14.42
C PHE A 174 6.73 0.85 -15.39
N TRP A 175 7.91 0.27 -15.57
CA TRP A 175 8.10 -0.93 -16.38
C TRP A 175 7.32 -2.13 -15.83
N ILE A 176 7.37 -2.38 -14.51
CA ILE A 176 6.66 -3.50 -13.90
C ILE A 176 5.16 -3.34 -14.04
N ILE A 177 4.63 -2.13 -13.84
CA ILE A 177 3.20 -1.83 -13.97
C ILE A 177 2.74 -2.09 -15.40
N ASN A 178 3.43 -1.51 -16.39
CA ASN A 178 3.07 -1.66 -17.80
C ASN A 178 3.15 -3.11 -18.29
N ARG A 179 4.07 -3.92 -17.74
CA ARG A 179 4.19 -5.33 -18.11
C ARG A 179 3.16 -6.21 -17.40
N THR A 180 2.90 -5.93 -16.12
CA THR A 180 2.10 -6.76 -15.23
C THR A 180 0.60 -6.56 -15.45
N PHE A 181 0.17 -5.32 -15.74
CA PHE A 181 -1.23 -4.99 -15.98
C PHE A 181 -1.87 -5.81 -17.11
N PRO A 182 -1.31 -5.88 -18.34
CA PRO A 182 -1.88 -6.70 -19.41
C PRO A 182 -1.82 -8.21 -19.10
N LEU A 183 -0.77 -8.67 -18.40
CA LEU A 183 -0.65 -10.08 -18.00
C LEU A 183 -1.77 -10.49 -17.04
N PHE A 184 -2.06 -9.68 -16.01
CA PHE A 184 -3.19 -9.96 -15.12
C PHE A 184 -4.55 -9.85 -15.82
N GLY A 185 -4.69 -8.97 -16.82
CA GLY A 185 -5.86 -8.94 -17.69
C GLY A 185 -6.06 -10.27 -18.43
N ALA A 186 -4.99 -10.83 -19.00
CA ALA A 186 -5.04 -12.14 -19.65
C ALA A 186 -5.36 -13.28 -18.66
N VAL A 187 -4.74 -13.28 -17.47
CA VAL A 187 -5.04 -14.25 -16.40
C VAL A 187 -6.51 -14.23 -16.01
N GLN A 188 -7.10 -13.04 -15.88
CA GLN A 188 -8.52 -12.90 -15.58
C GLN A 188 -9.39 -13.48 -16.70
N ALA A 189 -9.10 -13.18 -17.96
CA ALA A 189 -9.84 -13.74 -19.09
C ALA A 189 -9.76 -15.27 -19.15
N LYS A 190 -8.59 -15.86 -18.87
CA LYS A 190 -8.43 -17.32 -18.82
C LYS A 190 -9.18 -17.95 -17.62
N LEU A 191 -9.24 -17.25 -16.49
CA LEU A 191 -10.02 -17.67 -15.34
C LEU A 191 -11.52 -17.70 -15.66
N ASP A 192 -12.01 -16.71 -16.42
CA ASP A 192 -13.40 -16.67 -16.89
C ASP A 192 -13.72 -17.86 -17.82
N THR A 193 -12.77 -18.27 -18.68
CA THR A 193 -12.90 -19.48 -19.50
C THR A 193 -13.01 -20.75 -18.63
N ILE A 194 -12.15 -20.91 -17.62
CA ILE A 194 -12.23 -22.05 -16.68
C ILE A 194 -13.60 -22.09 -16.00
N ASN A 195 -14.07 -20.94 -15.50
CA ASN A 195 -15.37 -20.83 -14.85
C ASN A 195 -16.51 -21.20 -15.81
N THR A 196 -16.42 -20.83 -17.08
CA THR A 196 -17.40 -21.19 -18.12
C THR A 196 -17.44 -22.71 -18.33
N VAL A 197 -16.28 -23.36 -18.53
CA VAL A 197 -16.20 -24.83 -18.68
C VAL A 197 -16.75 -25.55 -17.44
N MET A 198 -16.48 -25.02 -16.25
CA MET A 198 -17.00 -25.57 -15.01
C MET A 198 -18.53 -25.42 -14.91
N GLN A 199 -19.08 -24.26 -15.26
CA GLN A 199 -20.52 -24.01 -15.24
C GLN A 199 -21.27 -24.91 -16.25
N GLU A 200 -20.75 -25.05 -17.47
CA GLU A 200 -21.30 -25.95 -18.49
C GLU A 200 -21.31 -27.41 -17.99
N ASN A 201 -20.23 -27.86 -17.35
CA ASN A 201 -20.14 -29.21 -16.81
C ASN A 201 -21.11 -29.45 -15.65
N LEU A 202 -21.29 -28.48 -14.76
CA LEU A 202 -22.24 -28.60 -13.66
C LEU A 202 -23.70 -28.59 -14.15
N ALA A 203 -24.04 -27.70 -15.07
CA ALA A 203 -25.37 -27.65 -15.68
C ALA A 203 -25.67 -28.90 -16.52
N GLY A 204 -24.67 -29.38 -17.26
CA GLY A 204 -24.76 -30.52 -18.18
C GLY A 204 -24.40 -31.88 -17.56
N VAL A 205 -24.21 -31.99 -16.24
CA VAL A 205 -23.61 -33.19 -15.60
C VAL A 205 -24.33 -34.50 -15.94
N ARG A 206 -25.67 -34.47 -16.09
CA ARG A 206 -26.45 -35.64 -16.48
C ARG A 206 -26.19 -36.04 -17.92
N LEU A 207 -26.02 -35.07 -18.82
CA LEU A 207 -25.71 -35.27 -20.23
C LEU A 207 -24.30 -35.89 -20.38
N VAL A 208 -23.31 -35.32 -19.69
CA VAL A 208 -21.92 -35.81 -19.70
C VAL A 208 -21.86 -37.28 -19.24
N LYS A 209 -22.58 -37.62 -18.17
CA LYS A 209 -22.67 -39.00 -17.67
C LYS A 209 -23.44 -39.92 -18.61
N ALA A 210 -24.57 -39.47 -19.16
CA ALA A 210 -25.40 -40.27 -20.06
C ALA A 210 -24.67 -40.64 -21.36
N PHE A 211 -23.81 -39.75 -21.87
CA PHE A 211 -23.00 -40.00 -23.06
C PHE A 211 -21.60 -40.56 -22.75
N VAL A 212 -21.28 -40.85 -21.48
CA VAL A 212 -19.97 -41.39 -21.05
C VAL A 212 -18.80 -40.50 -21.54
N ARG A 213 -18.96 -39.17 -21.45
CA ARG A 213 -18.01 -38.17 -21.95
C ARG A 213 -17.16 -37.51 -20.86
N SER A 214 -17.11 -38.08 -19.66
CA SER A 214 -16.34 -37.53 -18.53
C SER A 214 -14.87 -37.27 -18.88
N ASP A 215 -14.18 -38.22 -19.52
CA ASP A 215 -12.77 -38.08 -19.88
C ASP A 215 -12.54 -36.95 -20.90
N HIS A 216 -13.50 -36.73 -21.80
CA HIS A 216 -13.45 -35.63 -22.77
C HIS A 216 -13.57 -34.27 -22.08
N GLU A 217 -14.49 -34.14 -21.11
CA GLU A 217 -14.67 -32.92 -20.33
C GLU A 217 -13.48 -32.64 -19.40
N ILE A 218 -12.87 -33.69 -18.82
CA ILE A 218 -11.63 -33.58 -18.04
C ILE A 218 -10.49 -33.06 -18.93
N ALA A 219 -10.36 -33.57 -20.15
CA ALA A 219 -9.36 -33.08 -21.10
C ALA A 219 -9.62 -31.61 -21.50
N ARG A 220 -10.89 -31.24 -21.76
CA ARG A 220 -11.28 -29.85 -22.07
C ARG A 220 -10.95 -28.90 -20.92
N PHE A 221 -11.26 -29.31 -19.68
CA PHE A 221 -10.90 -28.54 -18.49
C PHE A 221 -9.38 -28.44 -18.31
N GLY A 222 -8.66 -29.55 -18.54
CA GLY A 222 -7.19 -29.59 -18.46
C GLY A 222 -6.53 -28.56 -19.38
N VAL A 223 -6.97 -28.46 -20.64
CA VAL A 223 -6.46 -27.46 -21.59
C VAL A 223 -6.70 -26.03 -21.09
N ALA A 224 -7.91 -25.73 -20.60
CA ALA A 224 -8.23 -24.41 -20.06
C ALA A 224 -7.42 -24.08 -18.79
N ASN A 225 -7.21 -25.08 -17.93
CA ASN A 225 -6.44 -24.96 -16.71
C ASN A 225 -4.95 -24.75 -16.97
N ASP A 226 -4.37 -25.49 -17.92
CA ASP A 226 -2.96 -25.35 -18.30
C ASP A 226 -2.68 -23.98 -18.94
N ASP A 227 -3.60 -23.51 -19.77
CA ASP A 227 -3.53 -22.18 -20.39
C ASP A 227 -3.56 -21.07 -19.32
N TRP A 228 -4.49 -21.15 -18.36
CA TRP A 228 -4.50 -20.25 -17.21
C TRP A 228 -3.22 -20.35 -16.38
N MET A 229 -2.71 -21.56 -16.13
CA MET A 229 -1.49 -21.78 -15.35
C MET A 229 -0.29 -21.10 -16.03
N ILE A 230 -0.11 -21.26 -17.34
CA ILE A 230 1.00 -20.65 -18.09
C ILE A 230 0.95 -19.13 -17.98
N HIS A 231 -0.21 -18.53 -18.21
CA HIS A 231 -0.40 -17.08 -18.12
C HIS A 231 -0.22 -16.56 -16.69
N ASN A 232 -0.74 -17.27 -15.69
CA ASN A 232 -0.61 -16.91 -14.29
C ASN A 232 0.85 -17.01 -13.82
N LEU A 233 1.56 -18.05 -14.22
CA LEU A 233 2.99 -18.21 -13.90
C LEU A 233 3.83 -17.08 -14.51
N ALA A 234 3.53 -16.66 -15.75
CA ALA A 234 4.20 -15.53 -16.38
C ALA A 234 3.95 -14.21 -15.62
N ALA A 235 2.71 -13.96 -15.20
CA ALA A 235 2.35 -12.78 -14.40
C ALA A 235 3.07 -12.79 -13.04
N VAL A 236 2.98 -13.90 -12.30
CA VAL A 236 3.59 -14.04 -10.98
C VAL A 236 5.11 -13.99 -11.04
N ARG A 237 5.75 -14.63 -12.02
CA ARG A 237 7.22 -14.53 -12.21
C ARG A 237 7.68 -13.10 -12.47
N THR A 238 6.90 -12.34 -13.25
CA THR A 238 7.19 -10.92 -13.50
C THR A 238 7.16 -10.15 -12.18
N VAL A 239 6.10 -10.31 -11.38
CA VAL A 239 5.98 -9.64 -10.07
C VAL A 239 7.05 -10.09 -9.09
N ALA A 240 7.45 -11.37 -9.11
CA ALA A 240 8.43 -11.93 -8.19
C ALA A 240 9.81 -11.24 -8.28
N VAL A 241 10.17 -10.66 -9.43
CA VAL A 241 11.42 -9.89 -9.61
C VAL A 241 11.41 -8.56 -8.84
N THR A 242 10.23 -8.05 -8.50
CA THR A 242 10.08 -6.74 -7.82
C THR A 242 10.81 -6.70 -6.49
N MET A 243 10.61 -7.70 -5.61
CA MET A 243 11.23 -7.71 -4.28
C MET A 243 12.76 -7.83 -4.32
N PRO A 244 13.35 -8.79 -5.07
CA PRO A 244 14.80 -8.86 -5.25
C PRO A 244 15.40 -7.59 -5.85
N PHE A 245 14.75 -6.99 -6.86
CA PHE A 245 15.24 -5.74 -7.45
C PHE A 245 15.23 -4.59 -6.43
N MET A 246 14.17 -4.46 -5.64
CA MET A 246 14.08 -3.43 -4.60
C MET A 246 15.17 -3.61 -3.54
N MET A 247 15.39 -4.84 -3.07
CA MET A 247 16.47 -5.14 -2.14
C MET A 247 17.84 -4.87 -2.74
N PHE A 248 18.03 -5.17 -4.02
CA PHE A 248 19.26 -4.86 -4.73
C PHE A 248 19.53 -3.36 -4.78
N VAL A 249 18.55 -2.55 -5.19
CA VAL A 249 18.70 -1.08 -5.24
C VAL A 249 18.91 -0.49 -3.85
N LEU A 250 18.20 -0.99 -2.83
CA LEU A 250 18.41 -0.61 -1.43
C LEU A 250 19.86 -0.86 -0.99
N ASN A 251 20.35 -2.08 -1.16
CA ASN A 251 21.71 -2.44 -0.76
C ASN A 251 22.76 -1.65 -1.56
N LEU A 252 22.55 -1.45 -2.86
CA LEU A 252 23.44 -0.65 -3.70
C LEU A 252 23.46 0.81 -3.23
N GLY A 253 22.31 1.36 -2.83
CA GLY A 253 22.22 2.68 -2.23
C GLY A 253 22.94 2.78 -0.89
N VAL A 254 22.87 1.74 -0.04
CA VAL A 254 23.63 1.67 1.23
C VAL A 254 25.13 1.65 0.94
N VAL A 255 25.59 0.79 0.02
CA VAL A 255 27.01 0.71 -0.37
C VAL A 255 27.49 2.05 -0.94
N ALA A 256 26.72 2.68 -1.82
CA ALA A 256 27.04 4.00 -2.36
C ALA A 256 27.11 5.06 -1.25
N THR A 257 26.16 5.04 -0.30
CA THR A 257 26.15 5.95 0.86
C THR A 257 27.41 5.76 1.71
N LEU A 258 27.80 4.52 2.00
CA LEU A 258 29.01 4.24 2.78
C LEU A 258 30.29 4.64 2.03
N TRP A 259 30.34 4.42 0.71
CA TRP A 259 31.49 4.79 -0.11
C TRP A 259 31.66 6.31 -0.22
N PHE A 260 30.65 7.02 -0.70
CA PHE A 260 30.70 8.48 -0.85
C PHE A 260 30.72 9.18 0.51
N GLY A 261 29.96 8.68 1.49
CA GLY A 261 29.98 9.20 2.85
C GLY A 261 31.33 8.98 3.53
N GLY A 262 31.95 7.81 3.35
CA GLY A 262 33.27 7.51 3.90
C GLY A 262 34.37 8.43 3.37
N VAL A 263 34.32 8.77 2.07
CA VAL A 263 35.23 9.76 1.47
C VAL A 263 34.99 11.17 2.04
N GLN A 264 33.75 11.55 2.33
CA GLN A 264 33.44 12.84 2.95
C GLN A 264 33.85 12.90 4.42
N VAL A 265 33.73 11.79 5.16
CA VAL A 265 34.23 11.69 6.54
C VAL A 265 35.75 11.82 6.58
N SER A 266 36.48 11.21 5.65
CA SER A 266 37.94 11.35 5.61
C SER A 266 38.39 12.77 5.24
N GLN A 267 37.57 13.53 4.52
CA GLN A 267 37.77 14.96 4.24
C GLN A 267 37.31 15.88 5.39
N GLY A 268 36.72 15.33 6.45
CA GLY A 268 36.22 16.09 7.60
C GLY A 268 34.96 16.91 7.34
N THR A 269 34.30 16.74 6.18
CA THR A 269 33.08 17.47 5.82
C THR A 269 31.81 16.81 6.37
N LEU A 270 31.92 15.56 6.84
CA LEU A 270 30.80 14.76 7.34
C LEU A 270 31.21 13.98 8.60
N GLN A 271 30.29 13.76 9.51
CA GLN A 271 30.47 12.93 10.69
C GLN A 271 29.90 11.51 10.47
N VAL A 272 30.34 10.54 11.28
CA VAL A 272 29.94 9.13 11.11
C VAL A 272 28.45 8.93 11.41
N GLY A 273 27.90 9.63 12.41
CA GLY A 273 26.48 9.59 12.75
C GLY A 273 25.59 10.09 11.61
N GLN A 274 26.05 11.08 10.84
CA GLN A 274 25.34 11.58 9.66
C GLN A 274 25.18 10.49 8.59
N ILE A 275 26.18 9.64 8.39
CA ILE A 275 26.09 8.50 7.45
C ILE A 275 25.03 7.51 7.91
N VAL A 276 25.01 7.17 9.21
CA VAL A 276 24.05 6.21 9.77
C VAL A 276 22.63 6.74 9.66
N ALA A 277 22.41 8.02 10.00
CA ALA A 277 21.10 8.66 9.87
C ALA A 277 20.65 8.76 8.41
N PHE A 278 21.55 9.17 7.50
CA PHE A 278 21.27 9.24 6.08
C PHE A 278 20.90 7.87 5.50
N THR A 279 21.61 6.81 5.91
CA THR A 279 21.30 5.42 5.49
C THR A 279 19.89 5.01 5.93
N ASN A 280 19.49 5.38 7.14
CA ASN A 280 18.12 5.14 7.61
C ASN A 280 17.08 5.93 6.82
N TYR A 281 17.32 7.21 6.54
CA TYR A 281 16.43 8.01 5.70
C TYR A 281 16.34 7.47 4.27
N LEU A 282 17.44 6.98 3.69
CA LEU A 282 17.44 6.32 2.39
C LEU A 282 16.52 5.11 2.37
N MET A 283 16.65 4.20 3.37
CA MET A 283 15.78 3.03 3.48
C MET A 283 14.30 3.44 3.62
N GLN A 284 14.01 4.42 4.48
CA GLN A 284 12.65 4.93 4.67
C GLN A 284 12.06 5.54 3.39
N THR A 285 12.85 6.34 2.66
CA THR A 285 12.44 6.98 1.41
C THR A 285 12.06 5.93 0.37
N LEU A 286 12.90 4.91 0.18
CA LEU A 286 12.69 3.85 -0.81
C LEU A 286 11.50 2.96 -0.43
N MET A 287 11.31 2.63 0.85
CA MET A 287 10.10 1.93 1.32
C MET A 287 8.84 2.77 1.12
N ALA A 288 8.89 4.07 1.44
CA ALA A 288 7.76 4.98 1.26
C ALA A 288 7.39 5.12 -0.22
N LEU A 289 8.38 5.19 -1.12
CA LEU A 289 8.17 5.21 -2.56
C LEU A 289 7.44 3.95 -3.06
N MET A 290 7.79 2.79 -2.52
CA MET A 290 7.11 1.53 -2.80
C MET A 290 5.65 1.56 -2.34
N MET A 291 5.38 2.07 -1.13
CA MET A 291 4.03 2.23 -0.61
C MET A 291 3.19 3.16 -1.48
N VAL A 292 3.72 4.33 -1.87
CA VAL A 292 3.05 5.28 -2.77
C VAL A 292 2.75 4.63 -4.13
N SER A 293 3.68 3.84 -4.67
CA SER A 293 3.48 3.17 -5.95
C SER A 293 2.39 2.10 -5.88
N MET A 294 2.36 1.29 -4.82
CA MET A 294 1.27 0.33 -4.58
C MET A 294 -0.08 1.02 -4.40
N LEU A 295 -0.09 2.18 -3.76
CA LEU A 295 -1.28 3.00 -3.59
C LEU A 295 -1.83 3.52 -4.92
N VAL A 296 -0.96 4.08 -5.78
CA VAL A 296 -1.33 4.51 -7.13
C VAL A 296 -1.93 3.34 -7.91
N MET A 297 -1.31 2.15 -7.86
CA MET A 297 -1.87 0.95 -8.50
C MET A 297 -3.26 0.55 -7.97
N ARG A 298 -3.50 0.68 -6.66
CA ARG A 298 -4.82 0.37 -6.07
C ARG A 298 -5.87 1.38 -6.55
N ILE A 299 -5.52 2.67 -6.61
CA ILE A 299 -6.43 3.72 -7.06
C ILE A 299 -6.75 3.56 -8.55
N SER A 300 -5.74 3.34 -9.40
CA SER A 300 -5.95 3.17 -10.85
C SER A 300 -6.82 1.95 -11.15
N ARG A 301 -6.68 0.84 -10.38
CA ARG A 301 -7.59 -0.31 -10.49
C ARG A 301 -9.01 0.02 -10.02
N ALA A 302 -9.15 0.76 -8.92
CA ALA A 302 -10.47 1.18 -8.43
C ALA A 302 -11.18 2.12 -9.42
N GLU A 303 -10.45 2.99 -10.11
CA GLU A 303 -10.99 3.90 -11.13
C GLU A 303 -11.42 3.13 -12.39
N ALA A 304 -10.62 2.18 -12.87
CA ALA A 304 -11.00 1.32 -13.99
C ALA A 304 -12.25 0.47 -13.70
N SER A 305 -12.45 0.09 -12.43
CA SER A 305 -13.66 -0.62 -11.99
C SER A 305 -14.86 0.29 -11.74
N ALA A 306 -14.66 1.54 -11.29
CA ALA A 306 -15.74 2.48 -10.96
C ALA A 306 -16.35 3.18 -12.19
N VAL A 307 -15.73 3.06 -13.36
CA VAL A 307 -16.30 3.49 -14.65
C VAL A 307 -17.33 2.48 -15.19
N ARG A 308 -17.37 1.25 -14.65
CA ARG A 308 -18.43 0.26 -14.90
C ARG A 308 -19.56 0.39 -13.88
#